data_AF-A0A6P1GL55-F1
#
_entry.id   AF-A0A6P1GL55-F1
#
_cell.length_a   1.000
_cell.length_b   1.000
_cell.length_c   1.000
_cell.angle_alpha   90.00
_cell.angle_beta   90.00
_cell.angle_gamma   90.00
#
_symmetry.space_group_name_H-M   'P 1'
#
loop_
_entity.id
_entity.type
_entity.pdbx_description
1 polymer ?
#
loop_
_entity_poly.entity_id
_entity_poly.type
_entity_poly.pdbx_seq_one_letter_code
_entity_poly.pdbx_strand_id
1 'polypeptide(L)'
;MSTQATEKPQTPLGALVMAGQGQTEAEAITETIFMVKDISNAYLVTTADGDLLVNTGFLGNGARNKGLFAPHRTGALKRIIVTQAHPDHYGALPDQQEPGTEVITGVNFVDTEDYFDRLGPFLGIRSGKLWASMTRRDGPPPKPPRIIPDHMVETVHAFEQGGRKFEVVKTPGGETLCSIFVWMPEEKIIFTGNLFGPVWRSMPNLVTMRGDRPRLVRAYLQSLEHVRALEPELVITGHGDPIRGAATIRADLDRMHAAVTYIERETIAGMNAGRHVQDLMREIVLPEDIRIGEFHGKTSWVVRAIWEENAGWFHYEDGTTALYGLPRSTVYPDLVELAGGAGALAARAHVHAAAGRPLEALHLLDIALGVAPDHEAALTVKKAALEQLLARSDSTNLSETMWLKAEIADTDKRLPAA
;
A
#
# COMPACT_ATOMS: atom_id res chain seq x y z
N MET A 1 -12.44 -37.68 9.87
CA MET A 1 -11.08 -37.15 9.63
C MET A 1 -11.25 -35.75 9.07
N SER A 2 -11.04 -34.74 9.92
CA SER A 2 -11.14 -33.34 9.51
C SER A 2 -9.95 -33.03 8.60
N THR A 3 -10.22 -32.75 7.34
CA THR A 3 -9.24 -32.17 6.43
C THR A 3 -8.86 -30.81 7.01
N GLN A 4 -7.72 -30.74 7.70
CA GLN A 4 -7.04 -29.47 7.92
C GLN A 4 -6.82 -28.87 6.53
N ALA A 5 -7.62 -27.86 6.19
CA ALA A 5 -7.30 -26.98 5.09
C ALA A 5 -5.92 -26.42 5.43
N THR A 6 -4.91 -26.80 4.67
CA THR A 6 -3.60 -26.18 4.75
C THR A 6 -3.82 -24.69 4.51
N GLU A 7 -3.70 -23.88 5.57
CA GLU A 7 -3.77 -22.44 5.46
C GLU A 7 -2.71 -22.04 4.43
N LYS A 8 -3.15 -21.50 3.30
CA LYS A 8 -2.22 -20.98 2.29
C LYS A 8 -1.36 -19.93 2.96
N PRO A 9 -0.02 -19.97 2.81
CA PRO A 9 0.84 -18.98 3.44
C PRO A 9 0.39 -17.57 3.04
N GLN A 10 0.03 -16.78 4.05
CA GLN A 10 -0.34 -15.38 3.87
C GLN A 10 0.94 -14.54 3.91
N THR A 11 1.03 -13.57 2.99
CA THR A 11 2.08 -12.55 3.02
C THR A 11 1.99 -11.78 4.35
N PRO A 12 3.08 -11.19 4.89
CA PRO A 12 3.03 -10.42 6.14
C PRO A 12 1.94 -9.32 6.17
N LEU A 13 1.79 -8.54 5.10
CA LEU A 13 0.72 -7.53 5.02
C LEU A 13 -0.68 -8.17 4.96
N GLY A 14 -0.84 -9.25 4.20
CA GLY A 14 -2.09 -10.01 4.14
C GLY A 14 -2.52 -10.54 5.52
N ALA A 15 -1.58 -10.99 6.35
CA ALA A 15 -1.86 -11.40 7.73
C ALA A 15 -2.34 -10.23 8.59
N LEU A 16 -1.73 -9.05 8.45
CA LEU A 16 -2.16 -7.83 9.17
C LEU A 16 -3.59 -7.40 8.79
N VAL A 17 -3.91 -7.40 7.50
CA VAL A 17 -5.24 -7.03 6.98
C VAL A 17 -6.33 -7.97 7.49
N MET A 18 -5.97 -9.22 7.80
CA MET A 18 -6.91 -10.24 8.27
C MET A 18 -6.86 -10.44 9.79
N ALA A 19 -5.98 -9.75 10.50
CA ALA A 19 -5.71 -9.97 11.93
C ALA A 19 -6.93 -9.68 12.83
N GLY A 20 -7.86 -8.84 12.37
CA GLY A 20 -9.11 -8.57 13.08
C GLY A 20 -10.17 -9.67 12.96
N GLN A 21 -10.00 -10.65 12.07
CA GLN A 21 -10.99 -11.70 11.87
C GLN A 21 -11.13 -12.56 13.14
N GLY A 22 -12.35 -12.63 13.67
CA GLY A 22 -12.64 -13.37 14.89
C GLY A 22 -12.26 -12.65 16.20
N GLN A 23 -11.79 -11.41 16.16
CA GLN A 23 -11.58 -10.62 17.38
C GLN A 23 -12.90 -10.42 18.13
N THR A 24 -12.92 -10.75 19.41
CA THR A 24 -14.10 -10.69 20.30
C THR A 24 -14.05 -9.56 21.32
N GLU A 25 -12.88 -8.97 21.54
CA GLU A 25 -12.66 -7.87 22.48
C GLU A 25 -11.65 -6.85 21.94
N ALA A 26 -11.76 -5.59 22.34
CA ALA A 26 -10.74 -4.59 22.03
C ALA A 26 -9.47 -4.87 22.85
N GLU A 27 -8.30 -4.70 22.23
CA GLU A 27 -7.01 -4.94 22.86
C GLU A 27 -6.54 -3.67 23.59
N ALA A 28 -6.26 -3.75 24.88
CA ALA A 28 -5.67 -2.63 25.61
C ALA A 28 -4.20 -2.41 25.21
N ILE A 29 -3.88 -1.23 24.69
CA ILE A 29 -2.51 -0.78 24.44
C ILE A 29 -1.93 -0.13 25.70
N THR A 30 -2.75 0.67 26.39
CA THR A 30 -2.48 1.24 27.72
C THR A 30 -3.78 1.14 28.53
N GLU A 31 -3.79 1.66 29.76
CA GLU A 31 -5.00 1.75 30.58
C GLU A 31 -6.10 2.63 29.94
N THR A 32 -5.73 3.52 29.01
CA THR A 32 -6.65 4.50 28.38
C THR A 32 -6.69 4.44 26.86
N ILE A 33 -5.97 3.50 26.24
CA ILE A 33 -5.91 3.37 24.79
C ILE A 33 -6.24 1.93 24.41
N PHE A 34 -7.27 1.76 23.61
CA PHE A 34 -7.78 0.46 23.17
C PHE A 34 -7.76 0.37 21.64
N MET A 35 -7.44 -0.81 21.13
CA MET A 35 -7.30 -1.08 19.70
C MET A 35 -8.33 -2.11 19.26
N VAL A 36 -8.98 -1.83 18.13
CA VAL A 36 -9.72 -2.83 17.38
C VAL A 36 -8.96 -3.08 16.08
N LYS A 37 -8.60 -4.34 15.85
CA LYS A 37 -7.97 -4.80 14.62
C LYS A 37 -9.03 -4.87 13.52
N ASP A 38 -8.69 -4.34 12.36
CA ASP A 38 -9.52 -4.26 11.15
C ASP A 38 -8.57 -4.18 9.94
N ILE A 39 -9.06 -3.95 8.71
CA ILE A 39 -8.19 -3.79 7.53
C ILE A 39 -7.10 -2.77 7.85
N SER A 40 -7.47 -1.57 8.31
CA SER A 40 -6.62 -0.70 9.14
C SER A 40 -7.29 -0.57 10.51
N ASN A 41 -6.49 -0.66 11.57
CA ASN A 41 -6.93 -0.61 12.95
C ASN A 41 -7.62 0.72 13.31
N ALA A 42 -8.56 0.64 14.24
CA ALA A 42 -9.17 1.79 14.90
C ALA A 42 -8.71 1.85 16.35
N TYR A 43 -8.64 3.07 16.90
CA TYR A 43 -8.15 3.29 18.26
C TYR A 43 -9.09 4.16 19.07
N LEU A 44 -9.50 3.68 20.24
CA LEU A 44 -10.21 4.46 21.25
C LEU A 44 -9.23 5.01 22.27
N VAL A 45 -9.26 6.31 22.48
CA VAL A 45 -8.53 7.02 23.53
C VAL A 45 -9.54 7.57 24.52
N THR A 46 -9.48 7.10 25.76
CA THR A 46 -10.36 7.56 26.84
C THR A 46 -9.71 8.71 27.61
N THR A 47 -10.53 9.65 28.07
CA THR A 47 -10.08 10.82 28.84
C THR A 47 -11.12 11.19 29.91
N ALA A 48 -10.76 12.09 30.84
CA ALA A 48 -11.68 12.52 31.89
C ALA A 48 -12.91 13.32 31.41
N ASP A 49 -12.92 13.84 30.18
CA ASP A 49 -14.03 14.62 29.61
C ASP A 49 -14.46 14.08 28.23
N GLY A 50 -14.63 12.77 28.16
CA GLY A 50 -15.11 12.06 26.97
C GLY A 50 -14.01 11.42 26.13
N ASP A 51 -14.45 10.67 25.14
CA ASP A 51 -13.57 9.80 24.37
C ASP A 51 -13.20 10.42 23.03
N LEU A 52 -12.13 9.91 22.42
CA LEU A 52 -11.68 10.25 21.08
C LEU A 52 -11.37 8.96 20.31
N LEU A 53 -11.69 8.94 19.02
CA LEU A 53 -11.23 7.90 18.10
C LEU A 53 -10.10 8.41 17.20
N VAL A 54 -9.07 7.59 16.99
CA VAL A 54 -8.11 7.76 15.89
C VAL A 54 -8.36 6.67 14.87
N ASN A 55 -8.79 7.08 13.67
CA ASN A 55 -9.38 6.22 12.63
C ASN A 55 -10.64 5.46 13.12
N THR A 56 -11.39 4.87 12.20
CA THR A 56 -12.67 4.21 12.49
C THR A 56 -12.76 2.78 11.96
N GLY A 57 -11.81 2.38 11.11
CA GLY A 57 -11.78 1.08 10.45
C GLY A 57 -12.47 1.09 9.09
N PHE A 58 -12.65 -0.11 8.51
CA PHE A 58 -13.15 -0.27 7.15
C PHE A 58 -14.68 -0.22 7.11
N LEU A 59 -15.21 0.26 5.99
CA LEU A 59 -16.66 0.25 5.74
C LEU A 59 -17.26 -1.16 5.86
N GLY A 60 -18.42 -1.24 6.52
CA GLY A 60 -19.08 -2.50 6.87
C GLY A 60 -18.68 -3.08 8.24
N ASN A 61 -17.56 -2.61 8.83
CA ASN A 61 -17.11 -3.09 10.15
C ASN A 61 -17.48 -2.13 11.30
N GLY A 62 -18.16 -1.02 11.03
CA GLY A 62 -18.45 0.01 12.02
C GLY A 62 -19.25 -0.48 13.24
N ALA A 63 -20.34 -1.22 13.02
CA ALA A 63 -21.12 -1.79 14.12
C ALA A 63 -20.29 -2.75 14.99
N ARG A 64 -19.44 -3.59 14.38
CA ARG A 64 -18.51 -4.48 15.09
C ARG A 64 -17.54 -3.65 15.93
N ASN A 65 -16.83 -2.71 15.30
CA ASN A 65 -15.80 -1.91 15.97
C ASN A 65 -16.41 -1.12 17.14
N LYS A 66 -17.59 -0.55 16.95
CA LYS A 66 -18.33 0.18 18.00
C LYS A 66 -18.70 -0.74 19.17
N GLY A 67 -19.16 -1.96 18.88
CA GLY A 67 -19.48 -2.96 19.89
C GLY A 67 -18.25 -3.41 20.70
N LEU A 68 -17.10 -3.57 20.05
CA LEU A 68 -15.84 -3.93 20.71
C LEU A 68 -15.30 -2.80 21.61
N PHE A 69 -15.52 -1.54 21.22
CA PHE A 69 -15.14 -0.39 22.05
C PHE A 69 -16.09 -0.09 23.21
N ALA A 70 -17.38 -0.46 23.09
CA ALA A 70 -18.41 -0.11 24.06
C ALA A 70 -18.06 -0.42 25.54
N PRO A 71 -17.45 -1.57 25.89
CA PRO A 71 -17.06 -1.87 27.27
C PRO A 71 -15.99 -0.95 27.86
N HIS A 72 -15.26 -0.21 27.01
CA HIS A 72 -14.13 0.63 27.40
C HIS A 72 -14.43 2.13 27.32
N ARG A 73 -15.61 2.52 26.81
CA ARG A 73 -16.02 3.92 26.70
C ARG A 73 -16.14 4.56 28.08
N THR A 74 -15.64 5.78 28.23
CA THR A 74 -15.74 6.55 29.48
C THR A 74 -16.69 7.74 29.37
N GLY A 75 -17.11 8.11 28.16
CA GLY A 75 -18.08 9.16 27.95
C GLY A 75 -18.51 9.33 26.49
N ALA A 76 -19.07 10.50 26.19
CA ALA A 76 -19.46 10.86 24.83
C ALA A 76 -18.24 10.92 23.90
N LEU A 77 -18.42 10.53 22.63
CA LEU A 77 -17.35 10.64 21.63
C LEU A 77 -17.24 12.09 21.19
N LYS A 78 -16.22 12.79 21.69
CA LYS A 78 -16.01 14.20 21.37
C LYS A 78 -15.42 14.39 19.98
N ARG A 79 -14.51 13.49 19.58
CA ARG A 79 -13.70 13.66 18.37
C ARG A 79 -13.44 12.35 17.63
N ILE A 80 -13.38 12.43 16.31
CA ILE A 80 -12.81 11.41 15.43
C ILE A 80 -11.69 12.10 14.63
N ILE A 81 -10.46 11.64 14.82
CA ILE A 81 -9.31 12.09 14.02
C ILE A 81 -8.99 11.04 12.97
N VAL A 82 -9.02 11.42 11.69
CA VAL A 82 -8.68 10.51 10.59
C VAL A 82 -7.29 10.83 10.08
N THR A 83 -6.41 9.82 10.16
CA THR A 83 -4.99 9.96 9.79
C THR A 83 -4.76 10.19 8.29
N GLN A 84 -5.65 9.69 7.44
CA GLN A 84 -5.52 9.75 5.98
C GLN A 84 -6.83 9.40 5.25
N ALA A 85 -6.99 9.90 4.02
CA ALA A 85 -8.14 9.65 3.15
C ALA A 85 -8.03 8.31 2.39
N HIS A 86 -7.83 7.21 3.13
CA HIS A 86 -8.01 5.86 2.61
C HIS A 86 -9.18 5.15 3.30
N PRO A 87 -10.07 4.46 2.56
CA PRO A 87 -11.34 3.95 3.11
C PRO A 87 -11.23 2.95 4.27
N ASP A 88 -10.06 2.35 4.48
CA ASP A 88 -9.75 1.52 5.64
C ASP A 88 -9.50 2.30 6.93
N HIS A 89 -9.26 3.60 6.84
CA HIS A 89 -9.09 4.47 8.02
C HIS A 89 -10.37 5.18 8.43
N TYR A 90 -11.29 5.45 7.49
CA TYR A 90 -12.48 6.26 7.74
C TYR A 90 -13.79 5.60 7.32
N GLY A 91 -13.76 4.43 6.66
CA GLY A 91 -14.93 3.85 6.02
C GLY A 91 -16.06 3.51 7.00
N ALA A 92 -15.72 3.26 8.26
CA ALA A 92 -16.68 3.02 9.34
C ALA A 92 -17.12 4.30 10.08
N LEU A 93 -16.64 5.49 9.68
CA LEU A 93 -16.93 6.75 10.38
C LEU A 93 -18.42 7.03 10.57
N PRO A 94 -19.30 6.85 9.56
CA PRO A 94 -20.74 7.10 9.73
C PRO A 94 -21.39 6.29 10.86
N ASP A 95 -20.89 5.07 11.13
CA ASP A 95 -21.41 4.20 12.20
C ASP A 95 -20.86 4.61 13.59
N GLN A 96 -19.67 5.20 13.62
CA GLN A 96 -18.98 5.62 14.84
C GLN A 96 -19.42 7.00 15.34
N GLN A 97 -19.68 7.94 14.43
CA GLN A 97 -19.96 9.34 14.76
C GLN A 97 -21.23 9.46 15.62
N GLU A 98 -21.14 10.28 16.68
CA GLU A 98 -22.25 10.61 17.57
C GLU A 98 -22.68 12.08 17.36
N PRO A 99 -23.89 12.49 17.79
CA PRO A 99 -24.27 13.89 17.76
C PRO A 99 -23.26 14.77 18.53
N GLY A 100 -22.70 15.76 17.84
CA GLY A 100 -21.68 16.66 18.41
C GLY A 100 -20.24 16.13 18.36
N THR A 101 -19.99 14.97 17.75
CA THR A 101 -18.62 14.51 17.46
C THR A 101 -18.00 15.36 16.35
N GLU A 102 -16.87 16.00 16.68
CA GLU A 102 -16.04 16.75 15.73
C GLU A 102 -15.16 15.80 14.91
N VAL A 103 -15.16 15.94 13.59
CA VAL A 103 -14.31 15.18 12.67
C VAL A 103 -13.12 16.03 12.23
N ILE A 104 -11.92 15.58 12.57
CA ILE A 104 -10.65 16.25 12.27
C ILE A 104 -9.85 15.45 11.26
N THR A 105 -9.36 16.12 10.22
CA THR A 105 -8.53 15.52 9.16
C THR A 105 -7.38 16.46 8.78
N GLY A 106 -6.48 16.04 7.89
CA GLY A 106 -5.53 16.96 7.25
C GLY A 106 -6.13 17.71 6.07
N VAL A 107 -5.59 18.86 5.72
CA VAL A 107 -5.89 19.48 4.41
C VAL A 107 -5.62 18.52 3.25
N ASN A 108 -6.35 18.72 2.15
CA ASN A 108 -6.42 17.83 0.98
C ASN A 108 -7.15 16.50 1.22
N PHE A 109 -7.79 16.29 2.38
CA PHE A 109 -8.58 15.07 2.62
C PHE A 109 -9.71 14.94 1.58
N VAL A 110 -10.53 15.99 1.46
CA VAL A 110 -11.66 16.05 0.52
C VAL A 110 -11.18 15.95 -0.93
N ASP A 111 -10.08 16.63 -1.28
CA ASP A 111 -9.47 16.54 -2.62
C ASP A 111 -8.99 15.11 -2.96
N THR A 112 -8.53 14.38 -1.95
CA THR A 112 -8.11 12.98 -2.09
C THR A 112 -9.32 12.07 -2.27
N GLU A 113 -10.41 12.30 -1.55
CA GLU A 113 -11.68 11.60 -1.78
C GLU A 113 -12.23 11.88 -3.19
N ASP A 114 -12.23 13.15 -3.63
CA ASP A 114 -12.66 13.55 -4.98
C ASP A 114 -11.82 12.91 -6.08
N TYR A 115 -10.50 12.79 -5.84
CA TYR A 115 -9.61 12.07 -6.74
C TYR A 115 -10.02 10.61 -6.91
N PHE A 116 -10.31 9.90 -5.81
CA PHE A 116 -10.74 8.51 -5.86
C PHE A 116 -12.14 8.32 -6.43
N ASP A 117 -13.08 9.21 -6.11
CA ASP A 117 -14.45 9.14 -6.65
C ASP A 117 -14.45 9.37 -8.17
N ARG A 118 -13.75 10.40 -8.65
CA ARG A 118 -13.64 10.71 -10.09
C ARG A 118 -12.98 9.61 -10.89
N LEU A 119 -12.01 8.90 -10.31
CA LEU A 119 -11.32 7.78 -10.95
C LEU A 119 -11.88 6.41 -10.55
N GLY A 120 -13.04 6.36 -9.90
CA GLY A 120 -13.63 5.13 -9.33
C GLY A 120 -13.66 3.95 -10.30
N PRO A 121 -14.22 4.07 -11.51
CA PRO A 121 -14.23 2.99 -12.49
C PRO A 121 -12.83 2.52 -12.90
N PHE A 122 -11.90 3.47 -13.12
CA PHE A 122 -10.54 3.18 -13.54
C PHE A 122 -9.73 2.46 -12.44
N LEU A 123 -9.75 3.01 -11.23
CA LEU A 123 -9.02 2.45 -10.08
C LEU A 123 -9.70 1.21 -9.52
N GLY A 124 -11.02 1.06 -9.67
CA GLY A 124 -11.79 -0.09 -9.20
C GLY A 124 -11.35 -1.39 -9.86
N ILE A 125 -11.18 -1.40 -11.19
CA ILE A 125 -10.69 -2.58 -11.94
C ILE A 125 -9.28 -2.96 -11.47
N ARG A 126 -8.39 -1.97 -11.34
CA ARG A 126 -6.99 -2.17 -10.95
C ARG A 126 -6.86 -2.64 -9.50
N SER A 127 -7.65 -2.07 -8.60
CA SER A 127 -7.70 -2.47 -7.19
C SER A 127 -8.31 -3.86 -7.04
N GLY A 128 -9.37 -4.18 -7.80
CA GLY A 128 -9.98 -5.50 -7.83
C GLY A 128 -8.98 -6.59 -8.20
N LYS A 129 -8.12 -6.32 -9.19
CA LYS A 129 -7.05 -7.25 -9.57
C LYS A 129 -6.07 -7.58 -8.44
N LEU A 130 -5.82 -6.63 -7.54
CA LEU A 130 -4.89 -6.81 -6.42
C LEU A 130 -5.57 -7.31 -5.13
N TRP A 131 -6.84 -6.98 -4.89
CA TRP A 131 -7.46 -7.14 -3.57
C TRP A 131 -8.75 -7.98 -3.55
N ALA A 132 -9.32 -8.37 -4.69
CA ALA A 132 -10.59 -9.10 -4.71
C ALA A 132 -10.52 -10.44 -3.98
N SER A 133 -9.42 -11.19 -4.10
CA SER A 133 -9.25 -12.50 -3.46
C SER A 133 -9.15 -12.43 -1.93
N MET A 134 -8.70 -11.30 -1.38
CA MET A 134 -8.56 -11.09 0.07
C MET A 134 -9.86 -10.64 0.72
N THR A 135 -10.69 -9.92 -0.02
CA THR A 135 -11.83 -9.23 0.58
C THR A 135 -13.14 -10.03 0.54
N ARG A 136 -13.08 -11.30 0.07
CA ARG A 136 -14.16 -12.32 0.03
C ARG A 136 -15.57 -11.73 0.26
N ARG A 137 -16.13 -11.11 -0.77
CA ARG A 137 -17.40 -10.39 -0.68
C ARG A 137 -18.34 -10.78 -1.82
N ASP A 138 -19.61 -10.91 -1.48
CA ASP A 138 -20.70 -11.07 -2.43
C ASP A 138 -21.10 -9.69 -2.99
N GLY A 139 -21.15 -9.56 -4.31
CA GLY A 139 -21.53 -8.32 -4.98
C GLY A 139 -20.39 -7.30 -5.14
N PRO A 140 -20.68 -6.13 -5.75
CA PRO A 140 -19.69 -5.10 -5.98
C PRO A 140 -19.17 -4.52 -4.65
N PRO A 141 -17.90 -4.04 -4.61
CA PRO A 141 -17.37 -3.40 -3.41
C PRO A 141 -18.25 -2.19 -3.04
N PRO A 142 -18.60 -2.02 -1.76
CA PRO A 142 -19.39 -0.87 -1.34
C PRO A 142 -18.62 0.43 -1.62
N LYS A 143 -19.36 1.48 -1.97
CA LYS A 143 -18.79 2.82 -2.18
C LYS A 143 -18.35 3.38 -0.83
N PRO A 144 -17.09 3.85 -0.68
CA PRO A 144 -16.66 4.60 0.51
C PRO A 144 -17.62 5.74 0.82
N PRO A 145 -17.95 5.98 2.11
CA PRO A 145 -18.78 7.12 2.47
C PRO A 145 -18.05 8.42 2.13
N ARG A 146 -18.80 9.49 1.85
CA ARG A 146 -18.22 10.83 1.73
C ARG A 146 -18.13 11.45 3.11
N ILE A 147 -16.95 11.88 3.51
CA ILE A 147 -16.74 12.56 4.79
C ILE A 147 -16.67 14.07 4.56
N ILE A 148 -17.34 14.83 5.42
CA ILE A 148 -17.19 16.29 5.48
C ILE A 148 -16.53 16.58 6.82
N PRO A 149 -15.22 16.88 6.84
CA PRO A 149 -14.53 17.22 8.09
C PRO A 149 -15.05 18.53 8.67
N ASP A 150 -15.19 18.59 9.99
CA ASP A 150 -15.46 19.83 10.71
C ASP A 150 -14.19 20.70 10.78
N HIS A 151 -13.02 20.04 10.85
CA HIS A 151 -11.72 20.71 10.84
C HIS A 151 -10.73 20.01 9.91
N MET A 152 -10.02 20.80 9.10
CA MET A 152 -8.90 20.36 8.26
C MET A 152 -7.61 21.06 8.70
N VAL A 153 -6.65 20.28 9.17
CA VAL A 153 -5.40 20.78 9.72
C VAL A 153 -4.41 21.11 8.60
N GLU A 154 -3.98 22.37 8.54
CA GLU A 154 -2.95 22.85 7.59
C GLU A 154 -1.53 22.61 8.07
N THR A 155 -1.27 22.82 9.37
CA THR A 155 0.06 22.71 9.97
C THR A 155 -0.02 21.92 11.28
N VAL A 156 -0.53 22.55 12.34
CA VAL A 156 -0.73 21.94 13.66
C VAL A 156 -2.07 22.40 14.22
N HIS A 157 -2.83 21.45 14.77
CA HIS A 157 -4.01 21.73 15.58
C HIS A 157 -3.80 21.09 16.97
N ALA A 158 -3.54 21.93 17.96
CA ALA A 158 -3.30 21.50 19.34
C ALA A 158 -4.56 21.73 20.19
N PHE A 159 -4.90 20.76 21.03
CA PHE A 159 -6.01 20.87 21.97
C PHE A 159 -5.76 20.05 23.24
N GLU A 160 -6.50 20.38 24.29
CA GLU A 160 -6.57 19.60 25.52
C GLU A 160 -7.92 18.90 25.63
N GLN A 161 -7.92 17.65 26.08
CA GLN A 161 -9.15 16.89 26.36
C GLN A 161 -8.94 16.02 27.60
N GLY A 162 -9.79 16.20 28.60
CA GLY A 162 -9.75 15.41 29.83
C GLY A 162 -8.39 15.41 30.54
N GLY A 163 -7.68 16.56 30.52
CA GLY A 163 -6.37 16.74 31.15
C GLY A 163 -5.16 16.24 30.34
N ARG A 164 -5.36 15.86 29.07
CA ARG A 164 -4.29 15.36 28.18
C ARG A 164 -4.12 16.31 27.00
N LYS A 165 -2.88 16.50 26.53
CA LYS A 165 -2.57 17.30 25.35
C LYS A 165 -2.51 16.44 24.11
N PHE A 166 -3.08 16.96 23.02
CA PHE A 166 -3.04 16.36 21.71
C PHE A 166 -2.57 17.39 20.69
N GLU A 167 -1.72 16.97 19.77
CA GLU A 167 -1.31 17.74 18.61
C GLU A 167 -1.60 16.93 17.35
N VAL A 168 -2.52 17.42 16.53
CA VAL A 168 -2.76 16.87 15.19
C VAL A 168 -1.89 17.64 14.21
N VAL A 169 -0.99 16.94 13.52
CA VAL A 169 0.06 17.60 12.73
C VAL A 169 -0.02 17.16 11.29
N LYS A 170 -0.11 18.13 10.37
CA LYS A 170 0.00 17.89 8.93
C LYS A 170 1.42 17.53 8.55
N THR A 171 1.55 16.42 7.83
CA THR A 171 2.83 15.97 7.31
C THR A 171 3.03 16.43 5.86
N PRO A 172 4.27 16.71 5.42
CA PRO A 172 4.54 17.13 4.04
C PRO A 172 4.25 16.01 3.02
N GLY A 173 4.36 14.75 3.44
CA GLY A 173 4.02 13.59 2.62
C GLY A 173 4.12 12.29 3.42
N GLY A 174 4.11 11.17 2.71
CA GLY A 174 4.03 9.84 3.31
C GLY A 174 3.12 8.97 2.48
N GLU A 175 2.08 8.44 3.10
CA GLU A 175 1.15 7.52 2.45
C GLU A 175 0.07 8.25 1.63
N THR A 176 -0.40 9.41 2.09
CA THR A 176 -1.30 10.27 1.31
C THR A 176 -0.85 11.72 1.34
N LEU A 177 -1.34 12.50 0.38
CA LEU A 177 -1.14 13.96 0.35
C LEU A 177 -1.84 14.68 1.53
N CYS A 178 -2.83 14.04 2.15
CA CYS A 178 -3.57 14.56 3.29
C CYS A 178 -3.12 13.98 4.64
N SER A 179 -2.04 13.19 4.68
CA SER A 179 -1.59 12.49 5.88
C SER A 179 -1.32 13.46 7.04
N ILE A 180 -1.80 13.07 8.23
CA ILE A 180 -1.54 13.68 9.53
C ILE A 180 -1.07 12.61 10.51
N PHE A 181 -0.37 13.01 11.57
CA PHE A 181 -0.21 12.19 12.76
C PHE A 181 -0.87 12.86 13.97
N VAL A 182 -1.14 12.08 15.02
CA VAL A 182 -1.61 12.59 16.32
C VAL A 182 -0.52 12.35 17.35
N TRP A 183 -0.04 13.41 17.99
CA TRP A 183 1.01 13.37 18.99
C TRP A 183 0.46 13.71 20.38
N MET A 184 0.87 12.93 21.37
CA MET A 184 0.56 13.10 22.78
C MET A 184 1.86 13.39 23.53
N PRO A 185 2.24 14.67 23.70
CA PRO A 185 3.58 15.06 24.16
C PRO A 185 3.91 14.59 25.58
N GLU A 186 2.92 14.55 26.47
CA GLU A 186 3.14 14.22 27.88
C GLU A 186 3.41 12.72 28.07
N GLU A 187 2.71 11.87 27.33
CA GLU A 187 2.89 10.41 27.35
C GLU A 187 3.90 9.91 26.31
N LYS A 188 4.38 10.80 25.43
CA LYS A 188 5.23 10.51 24.28
C LYS A 188 4.68 9.39 23.38
N ILE A 189 3.39 9.46 23.10
CA ILE A 189 2.66 8.51 22.24
C ILE A 189 2.33 9.19 20.92
N ILE A 190 2.63 8.53 19.80
CA ILE A 190 2.26 9.00 18.46
C ILE A 190 1.38 7.99 17.73
N PHE A 191 0.28 8.46 17.13
CA PHE A 191 -0.49 7.72 16.15
C PHE A 191 -0.10 8.17 14.75
N THR A 192 0.55 7.31 13.98
CA THR A 192 1.04 7.64 12.64
C THR A 192 0.08 7.24 11.53
N GLY A 193 -0.95 6.45 11.83
CA GLY A 193 -1.71 5.76 10.79
C GLY A 193 -0.76 4.99 9.89
N ASN A 194 -0.94 5.08 8.57
CA ASN A 194 -0.04 4.47 7.60
C ASN A 194 1.02 5.42 7.07
N LEU A 195 1.35 6.53 7.76
CA LEU A 195 2.31 7.53 7.29
C LEU A 195 3.59 6.94 6.65
N PHE A 196 4.13 5.86 7.22
CA PHE A 196 5.34 5.18 6.71
C PHE A 196 5.08 3.90 5.90
N GLY A 197 3.83 3.65 5.54
CA GLY A 197 3.33 2.43 4.93
C GLY A 197 2.54 1.55 5.91
N PRO A 198 1.84 0.53 5.38
CA PRO A 198 0.96 -0.32 6.19
C PRO A 198 1.71 -1.38 7.00
N VAL A 199 3.02 -1.54 6.78
CA VAL A 199 3.88 -2.45 7.55
C VAL A 199 5.05 -1.63 8.10
N TRP A 200 5.20 -1.61 9.42
CA TRP A 200 6.33 -0.95 10.06
C TRP A 200 7.66 -1.56 9.57
N ARG A 201 8.73 -0.76 9.48
CA ARG A 201 10.04 -1.24 9.03
C ARG A 201 10.02 -1.90 7.64
N SER A 202 9.15 -1.41 6.76
CA SER A 202 9.03 -1.85 5.37
C SER A 202 9.27 -0.69 4.40
N MET A 203 9.71 -1.03 3.20
CA MET A 203 9.87 -0.11 2.09
C MET A 203 8.55 0.62 1.80
N PRO A 204 8.54 1.96 1.69
CA PRO A 204 7.33 2.69 1.36
C PRO A 204 6.87 2.33 -0.05
N ASN A 205 5.56 2.40 -0.26
CA ASN A 205 5.01 2.30 -1.60
C ASN A 205 4.85 3.72 -2.15
N LEU A 206 5.87 4.25 -2.83
CA LEU A 206 5.84 5.62 -3.36
C LEU A 206 4.87 5.78 -4.55
N VAL A 207 4.62 4.69 -5.28
CA VAL A 207 3.57 4.59 -6.30
C VAL A 207 2.97 3.19 -6.24
N THR A 208 1.73 3.08 -5.78
CA THR A 208 1.05 1.77 -5.69
C THR A 208 0.74 1.19 -7.06
N MET A 209 0.84 -0.14 -7.20
CA MET A 209 0.51 -0.87 -8.43
C MET A 209 -0.95 -0.63 -8.89
N ARG A 210 -1.89 -0.34 -7.97
CA ARG A 210 -3.27 -0.01 -8.34
C ARG A 210 -3.36 1.31 -9.13
N GLY A 211 -2.36 2.18 -9.03
CA GLY A 211 -2.39 3.56 -9.49
C GLY A 211 -2.83 4.51 -8.37
N ASP A 212 -2.07 5.58 -8.20
CA ASP A 212 -2.34 6.70 -7.29
C ASP A 212 -1.48 7.89 -7.72
N ARG A 213 -1.69 9.06 -7.12
CA ARG A 213 -0.73 10.17 -7.25
C ARG A 213 0.61 9.74 -6.63
N PRO A 214 1.75 10.03 -7.28
CA PRO A 214 3.05 9.73 -6.71
C PRO A 214 3.24 10.39 -5.35
N ARG A 215 3.84 9.63 -4.43
CA ARG A 215 4.29 10.12 -3.12
C ARG A 215 5.77 10.47 -3.27
N LEU A 216 6.10 11.74 -3.01
CA LEU A 216 7.44 12.25 -3.23
C LEU A 216 8.41 11.72 -2.17
N VAL A 217 9.58 11.27 -2.61
CA VAL A 217 10.58 10.65 -1.72
C VAL A 217 11.05 11.62 -0.63
N ARG A 218 11.26 12.90 -0.97
CA ARG A 218 11.70 13.92 -0.01
C ARG A 218 10.65 14.26 1.02
N ALA A 219 9.38 14.29 0.61
CA ALA A 219 8.27 14.53 1.53
C ALA A 219 8.12 13.38 2.53
N TYR A 220 8.33 12.13 2.09
CA TYR A 220 8.38 10.97 2.98
C TYR A 220 9.54 11.07 4.01
N LEU A 221 10.75 11.41 3.55
CA LEU A 221 11.92 11.56 4.43
C LEU A 221 11.73 12.67 5.46
N GLN A 222 11.15 13.82 5.08
CA GLN A 222 10.82 14.90 6.00
C GLN A 222 9.80 14.48 7.08
N SER A 223 8.80 13.68 6.71
CA SER A 223 7.86 13.11 7.68
C SER A 223 8.53 12.15 8.67
N LEU A 224 9.50 11.34 8.21
CA LEU A 224 10.31 10.50 9.09
C LEU A 224 11.15 11.34 10.06
N GLU A 225 11.81 12.38 9.55
CA GLU A 225 12.62 13.30 10.36
C GLU A 225 11.78 14.00 11.44
N HIS A 226 10.56 14.42 11.09
CA HIS A 226 9.64 15.04 12.03
C HIS A 226 9.29 14.08 13.18
N VAL A 227 8.86 12.84 12.86
CA VAL A 227 8.54 11.85 13.90
C VAL A 227 9.77 11.47 14.73
N ARG A 228 10.96 11.39 14.12
CA ARG A 228 12.23 11.15 14.83
C ARG A 228 12.54 12.24 15.85
N ALA A 229 12.25 13.50 15.52
CA ALA A 229 12.53 14.64 16.39
C ALA A 229 11.61 14.72 17.61
N LEU A 230 10.44 14.07 17.58
CA LEU A 230 9.51 13.99 18.72
C LEU A 230 9.96 13.00 19.80
N GLU A 231 10.92 12.12 19.49
CA GLU A 231 11.44 11.08 20.40
C GLU A 231 10.33 10.23 21.09
N PRO A 232 9.41 9.63 20.32
CA PRO A 232 8.30 8.86 20.87
C PRO A 232 8.76 7.63 21.64
N GLU A 233 8.04 7.31 22.73
CA GLU A 233 8.23 6.08 23.51
C GLU A 233 7.26 4.97 23.11
N LEU A 234 6.17 5.34 22.41
CA LEU A 234 5.19 4.43 21.82
C LEU A 234 4.73 4.96 20.46
N VAL A 235 4.83 4.12 19.43
CA VAL A 235 4.27 4.39 18.10
C VAL A 235 3.10 3.45 17.84
N ILE A 236 1.96 4.03 17.49
CA ILE A 236 0.74 3.33 17.11
C ILE A 236 0.49 3.56 15.62
N THR A 237 0.58 2.51 14.82
CA THR A 237 0.48 2.52 13.35
C THR A 237 -0.96 2.28 12.86
N GLY A 238 -1.21 2.28 11.56
CA GLY A 238 -2.52 1.92 10.99
C GLY A 238 -2.78 0.41 10.96
N HIS A 239 -1.73 -0.42 11.07
CA HIS A 239 -1.87 -1.88 11.16
C HIS A 239 -0.88 -2.46 12.17
N GLY A 240 -1.17 -3.70 12.60
CA GLY A 240 -0.28 -4.46 13.48
C GLY A 240 -0.32 -3.97 14.92
N ASP A 241 0.61 -4.50 15.72
CA ASP A 241 0.73 -4.16 17.13
C ASP A 241 1.61 -2.90 17.32
N PRO A 242 1.39 -2.09 18.38
CA PRO A 242 2.19 -0.91 18.66
C PRO A 242 3.68 -1.20 18.89
N ILE A 243 4.54 -0.29 18.46
CA ILE A 243 5.98 -0.35 18.63
C ILE A 243 6.37 0.38 19.91
N ARG A 244 7.09 -0.30 20.81
CA ARG A 244 7.40 0.19 22.16
C ARG A 244 8.90 0.42 22.37
N GLY A 245 9.20 1.46 23.13
CA GLY A 245 10.55 1.79 23.60
C GLY A 245 11.27 2.75 22.67
N ALA A 246 11.67 3.92 23.21
CA ALA A 246 12.31 4.98 22.45
C ALA A 246 13.55 4.53 21.66
N ALA A 247 14.39 3.66 22.25
CA ALA A 247 15.58 3.15 21.57
C ALA A 247 15.25 2.30 20.34
N THR A 248 14.27 1.40 20.45
CA THR A 248 13.79 0.56 19.34
C THR A 248 13.18 1.43 18.26
N ILE A 249 12.28 2.35 18.63
CA ILE A 249 11.61 3.25 17.69
C ILE A 249 12.63 4.13 16.97
N ARG A 250 13.59 4.70 17.69
CA ARG A 250 14.65 5.51 17.10
C ARG A 250 15.50 4.71 16.11
N ALA A 251 15.94 3.51 16.50
CA ALA A 251 16.72 2.64 15.62
C ALA A 251 15.94 2.25 14.36
N ASP A 252 14.64 2.02 14.47
CA ASP A 252 13.78 1.70 13.35
C ASP A 252 13.59 2.87 12.39
N LEU A 253 13.29 4.05 12.91
CA LEU A 253 13.15 5.27 12.12
C LEU A 253 14.47 5.66 11.45
N ASP A 254 15.60 5.53 12.17
CA ASP A 254 16.94 5.75 11.63
C ASP A 254 17.23 4.79 10.47
N ARG A 255 16.84 3.52 10.61
CA ARG A 255 17.01 2.52 9.54
C ARG A 255 16.14 2.79 8.32
N MET A 256 14.87 3.13 8.52
CA MET A 256 13.96 3.48 7.42
C MET A 256 14.45 4.71 6.65
N HIS A 257 14.90 5.74 7.37
CA HIS A 257 15.47 6.95 6.77
C HIS A 257 16.75 6.64 5.99
N ALA A 258 17.67 5.86 6.56
CA ALA A 258 18.92 5.49 5.90
C ALA A 258 18.68 4.67 4.63
N ALA A 259 17.75 3.70 4.67
CA ALA A 259 17.39 2.86 3.53
C ALA A 259 16.88 3.69 2.35
N VAL A 260 15.89 4.57 2.59
CA VAL A 260 15.29 5.38 1.53
C VAL A 260 16.25 6.45 1.03
N THR A 261 17.03 7.07 1.92
CA THR A 261 18.09 8.02 1.55
C THR A 261 19.16 7.36 0.67
N TYR A 262 19.55 6.13 0.97
CA TYR A 262 20.48 5.34 0.15
C TYR A 262 19.91 5.12 -1.24
N ILE A 263 18.68 4.62 -1.34
CA ILE A 263 18.06 4.32 -2.65
C ILE A 263 17.96 5.59 -3.49
N GLU A 264 17.56 6.70 -2.89
CA GLU A 264 17.48 7.97 -3.59
C GLU A 264 18.84 8.45 -4.10
N ARG A 265 19.87 8.41 -3.25
CA ARG A 265 21.23 8.79 -3.63
C ARG A 265 21.75 7.94 -4.79
N GLU A 266 21.64 6.62 -4.69
CA GLU A 266 22.13 5.69 -5.72
C GLU A 266 21.33 5.83 -7.02
N THR A 267 20.02 6.06 -6.93
CA THR A 267 19.18 6.29 -8.12
C THR A 267 19.59 7.58 -8.83
N ILE A 268 19.73 8.69 -8.12
CA ILE A 268 20.16 9.98 -8.70
C ILE A 268 21.58 9.89 -9.26
N ALA A 269 22.49 9.20 -8.57
CA ALA A 269 23.84 8.95 -9.08
C ALA A 269 23.80 8.17 -10.41
N GLY A 270 22.97 7.13 -10.50
CA GLY A 270 22.75 6.35 -11.71
C GLY A 270 22.15 7.17 -12.86
N MET A 271 21.16 8.01 -12.56
CA MET A 271 20.58 8.97 -13.52
C MET A 271 21.65 9.89 -14.10
N ASN A 272 22.44 10.54 -13.24
CA ASN A 272 23.48 11.47 -13.66
C ASN A 272 24.63 10.77 -14.43
N ALA A 273 24.81 9.46 -14.22
CA ALA A 273 25.75 8.64 -14.98
C ALA A 273 25.18 8.11 -16.32
N GLY A 274 23.94 8.49 -16.69
CA GLY A 274 23.30 8.07 -17.94
C GLY A 274 22.90 6.60 -17.98
N ARG A 275 22.73 5.96 -16.80
CA ARG A 275 22.35 4.55 -16.69
C ARG A 275 20.85 4.38 -16.92
N HIS A 276 20.41 3.22 -17.43
CA HIS A 276 18.98 2.95 -17.59
C HIS A 276 18.31 2.59 -16.26
N VAL A 277 17.03 2.99 -16.10
CA VAL A 277 16.27 2.70 -14.88
C VAL A 277 16.20 1.20 -14.57
N GLN A 278 16.09 0.35 -15.59
CA GLN A 278 16.00 -1.10 -15.43
C GLN A 278 17.31 -1.70 -14.90
N ASP A 279 18.46 -1.09 -15.20
CA ASP A 279 19.74 -1.51 -14.64
C ASP A 279 19.81 -1.17 -13.15
N LEU A 280 19.41 0.06 -12.80
CA LEU A 280 19.34 0.51 -11.41
C LEU A 280 18.37 -0.32 -10.57
N MET A 281 17.22 -0.68 -11.13
CA MET A 281 16.25 -1.56 -10.47
C MET A 281 16.82 -2.95 -10.13
N ARG A 282 17.78 -3.46 -10.93
CA ARG A 282 18.40 -4.79 -10.71
C ARG A 282 19.62 -4.72 -9.79
N GLU A 283 20.36 -3.62 -9.81
CA GLU A 283 21.67 -3.53 -9.16
C GLU A 283 21.65 -2.77 -7.82
N ILE A 284 20.71 -1.83 -7.63
CA ILE A 284 20.59 -1.14 -6.35
C ILE A 284 19.98 -2.11 -5.33
N VAL A 285 20.81 -2.55 -4.39
CA VAL A 285 20.43 -3.40 -3.26
C VAL A 285 20.80 -2.68 -1.97
N LEU A 286 19.94 -2.79 -0.96
CA LEU A 286 20.21 -2.22 0.37
C LEU A 286 21.37 -2.97 1.06
N PRO A 287 22.36 -2.23 1.60
CA PRO A 287 23.31 -2.75 2.56
C PRO A 287 22.61 -3.42 3.76
N GLU A 288 23.26 -4.43 4.36
CA GLU A 288 22.70 -5.25 5.45
C GLU A 288 22.26 -4.43 6.66
N ASP A 289 23.08 -3.47 7.08
CA ASP A 289 22.87 -2.65 8.27
C ASP A 289 21.66 -1.72 8.15
N ILE A 290 21.29 -1.35 6.92
CA ILE A 290 20.12 -0.52 6.63
C ILE A 290 18.95 -1.28 6.01
N ARG A 291 19.00 -2.61 5.95
CA ARG A 291 17.94 -3.40 5.32
C ARG A 291 16.62 -3.29 6.08
N ILE A 292 15.56 -3.02 5.32
CA ILE A 292 14.15 -3.02 5.77
C ILE A 292 13.35 -4.01 4.91
N GLY A 293 12.15 -4.37 5.34
CA GLY A 293 11.30 -5.34 4.66
C GLY A 293 10.73 -4.83 3.33
N GLU A 294 10.30 -5.75 2.46
CA GLU A 294 9.69 -5.44 1.16
C GLU A 294 8.29 -6.07 1.05
N PHE A 295 7.44 -5.82 2.05
CA PHE A 295 6.17 -6.52 2.21
C PHE A 295 5.02 -5.92 1.40
N HIS A 296 5.18 -4.66 0.98
CA HIS A 296 4.23 -3.93 0.15
C HIS A 296 4.94 -3.09 -0.91
N GLY A 297 5.79 -2.16 -0.50
CA GLY A 297 6.80 -1.56 -1.37
C GLY A 297 7.97 -2.51 -1.62
N LYS A 298 8.84 -2.15 -2.57
CA LYS A 298 10.02 -2.93 -2.98
C LYS A 298 11.15 -1.97 -3.39
N THR A 299 12.41 -2.28 -3.08
CA THR A 299 13.57 -1.43 -3.42
C THR A 299 13.55 -1.06 -4.90
N SER A 300 13.41 -2.05 -5.78
CA SER A 300 13.36 -1.83 -7.23
C SER A 300 12.20 -0.91 -7.65
N TRP A 301 11.07 -0.94 -6.94
CA TRP A 301 9.93 -0.07 -7.26
C TRP A 301 10.12 1.35 -6.74
N VAL A 302 10.80 1.51 -5.60
CA VAL A 302 11.20 2.83 -5.09
C VAL A 302 12.25 3.46 -6.00
N VAL A 303 13.24 2.70 -6.48
CA VAL A 303 14.19 3.17 -7.53
C VAL A 303 13.42 3.71 -8.72
N ARG A 304 12.46 2.94 -9.26
CA ARG A 304 11.64 3.39 -10.38
C ARG A 304 10.81 4.61 -10.04
N ALA A 305 10.18 4.67 -8.87
CA ALA A 305 9.36 5.81 -8.46
C ALA A 305 10.19 7.11 -8.38
N ILE A 306 11.40 7.04 -7.83
CA ILE A 306 12.33 8.19 -7.74
C ILE A 306 12.80 8.60 -9.13
N TRP A 307 13.11 7.63 -10.00
CA TRP A 307 13.45 7.92 -11.39
C TRP A 307 12.32 8.69 -12.08
N GLU A 308 11.08 8.19 -12.02
CA GLU A 308 9.91 8.78 -12.68
C GLU A 308 9.50 10.12 -12.06
N GLU A 309 9.70 10.30 -10.74
CA GLU A 309 9.53 11.58 -10.04
C GLU A 309 10.39 12.69 -10.66
N ASN A 310 11.61 12.35 -11.09
CA ASN A 310 12.59 13.31 -11.60
C ASN A 310 12.63 13.38 -13.15
N ALA A 311 12.46 12.26 -13.84
CA ALA A 311 12.54 12.17 -15.31
C ALA A 311 11.18 12.43 -16.00
N GLY A 312 10.07 12.24 -15.28
CA GLY A 312 8.73 12.32 -15.84
C GLY A 312 8.42 11.17 -16.81
N TRP A 313 7.33 11.33 -17.56
CA TRP A 313 6.75 10.28 -18.41
C TRP A 313 7.55 9.96 -19.67
N PHE A 314 8.43 10.86 -20.13
CA PHE A 314 9.12 10.73 -21.42
C PHE A 314 10.49 10.09 -21.24
N HIS A 315 10.59 8.80 -21.56
CA HIS A 315 11.82 8.03 -21.46
C HIS A 315 12.61 8.13 -22.76
N TYR A 316 13.85 8.61 -22.71
CA TYR A 316 14.64 8.89 -23.92
C TYR A 316 14.96 7.62 -24.71
N GLU A 317 15.12 6.49 -24.00
CA GLU A 317 15.28 5.16 -24.58
C GLU A 317 14.06 4.72 -25.39
N ASP A 318 12.88 5.30 -25.12
CA ASP A 318 11.69 4.92 -25.87
C ASP A 318 11.63 5.54 -27.26
N GLY A 319 12.45 6.56 -27.50
CA GLY A 319 12.63 7.23 -28.79
C GLY A 319 11.43 8.08 -29.21
N THR A 320 11.44 8.49 -30.47
CA THR A 320 10.47 9.44 -31.04
C THR A 320 9.02 8.98 -30.95
N THR A 321 8.75 7.67 -30.97
CA THR A 321 7.38 7.15 -30.94
C THR A 321 6.68 7.42 -29.61
N ALA A 322 7.41 7.61 -28.51
CA ALA A 322 6.82 7.99 -27.22
C ALA A 322 6.12 9.36 -27.26
N LEU A 323 6.45 10.24 -28.22
CA LEU A 323 5.78 11.53 -28.40
C LEU A 323 4.36 11.41 -28.98
N TYR A 324 3.98 10.24 -29.51
CA TYR A 324 2.77 10.06 -30.28
C TYR A 324 1.87 8.97 -29.67
N GLY A 325 0.56 9.07 -29.94
CA GLY A 325 -0.44 8.16 -29.38
C GLY A 325 -0.49 6.75 -30.00
N LEU A 326 0.47 6.38 -30.86
CA LEU A 326 0.49 5.06 -31.49
C LEU A 326 1.35 4.09 -30.66
N PRO A 327 0.76 3.08 -30.01
CA PRO A 327 1.51 2.18 -29.14
C PRO A 327 2.41 1.25 -29.94
N ARG A 328 3.50 0.77 -29.31
CA ARG A 328 4.39 -0.25 -29.90
C ARG A 328 3.67 -1.54 -30.28
N SER A 329 2.54 -1.85 -29.62
CA SER A 329 1.73 -3.01 -29.95
C SER A 329 1.13 -2.97 -31.36
N THR A 330 1.08 -1.80 -32.02
CA THR A 330 0.63 -1.68 -33.41
C THR A 330 1.49 -2.48 -34.38
N VAL A 331 2.78 -2.70 -34.10
CA VAL A 331 3.67 -3.50 -34.96
C VAL A 331 3.75 -4.97 -34.54
N TYR A 332 3.00 -5.42 -33.52
CA TYR A 332 3.03 -6.82 -33.11
C TYR A 332 2.62 -7.79 -34.23
N PRO A 333 1.59 -7.52 -35.09
CA PRO A 333 1.28 -8.36 -36.24
C PRO A 333 2.48 -8.56 -37.17
N ASP A 334 3.22 -7.50 -37.49
CA ASP A 334 4.41 -7.55 -38.35
C ASP A 334 5.49 -8.44 -37.70
N LEU A 335 5.74 -8.27 -36.40
CA LEU A 335 6.72 -9.07 -35.67
C LEU A 335 6.31 -10.56 -35.61
N VAL A 336 5.02 -10.85 -35.46
CA VAL A 336 4.50 -12.22 -35.46
C VAL A 336 4.62 -12.85 -36.85
N GLU A 337 4.31 -12.11 -37.92
CA GLU A 337 4.52 -12.56 -39.31
C GLU A 337 5.99 -12.88 -39.56
N LEU A 338 6.89 -11.94 -39.24
CA LEU A 338 8.34 -12.09 -39.41
C LEU A 338 8.92 -13.27 -38.61
N ALA A 339 8.35 -13.58 -37.44
CA ALA A 339 8.76 -14.72 -36.63
C ALA A 339 8.27 -16.07 -37.18
N GLY A 340 7.36 -16.09 -38.16
CA GLY A 340 6.73 -17.32 -38.66
C GLY A 340 5.49 -17.74 -37.87
N GLY A 341 4.81 -16.78 -37.24
CA GLY A 341 3.58 -16.97 -36.47
C GLY A 341 3.78 -17.01 -34.95
N ALA A 342 2.68 -16.91 -34.20
CA ALA A 342 2.69 -16.83 -32.74
C ALA A 342 3.33 -18.06 -32.08
N GLY A 343 3.21 -19.24 -32.71
CA GLY A 343 3.85 -20.47 -32.25
C GLY A 343 5.38 -20.40 -32.20
N ALA A 344 6.02 -19.68 -33.12
CA ALA A 344 7.47 -19.52 -33.13
C ALA A 344 7.96 -18.68 -31.95
N LEU A 345 7.24 -17.60 -31.63
CA LEU A 345 7.50 -16.79 -30.44
C LEU A 345 7.23 -17.59 -29.15
N ALA A 346 6.16 -18.36 -29.10
CA ALA A 346 5.85 -19.24 -27.97
C ALA A 346 6.95 -20.29 -27.73
N ALA A 347 7.47 -20.90 -28.80
CA ALA A 347 8.57 -21.85 -28.72
C ALA A 347 9.87 -21.17 -28.21
N ARG A 348 10.17 -19.95 -28.67
CA ARG A 348 11.31 -19.19 -28.14
C ARG A 348 11.10 -18.81 -26.67
N ALA A 349 9.90 -18.37 -26.30
CA ALA A 349 9.55 -18.05 -24.92
C ALA A 349 9.70 -19.27 -24.01
N HIS A 350 9.33 -20.46 -24.48
CA HIS A 350 9.54 -21.71 -23.75
C HIS A 350 11.03 -21.95 -23.45
N VAL A 351 11.93 -21.71 -24.41
CA VAL A 351 13.38 -21.80 -24.18
C VAL A 351 13.84 -20.82 -23.09
N HIS A 352 13.33 -19.60 -23.06
CA HIS A 352 13.64 -18.65 -21.98
C HIS A 352 13.11 -19.11 -20.62
N ALA A 353 11.85 -19.53 -20.55
CA ALA A 353 11.24 -20.02 -19.32
C ALA A 353 11.95 -21.28 -18.78
N ALA A 354 12.31 -22.23 -19.66
CA ALA A 354 13.06 -23.43 -19.29
C ALA A 354 14.48 -23.11 -18.79
N ALA A 355 15.08 -22.02 -19.28
CA ALA A 355 16.37 -21.52 -18.82
C ALA A 355 16.26 -20.59 -17.59
N GLY A 356 15.10 -20.53 -16.92
CA GLY A 356 14.90 -19.70 -15.74
C GLY A 356 14.89 -18.19 -16.03
N ARG A 357 14.54 -17.78 -17.25
CA ARG A 357 14.39 -16.38 -17.70
C ARG A 357 12.92 -16.04 -17.99
N PRO A 358 12.05 -16.01 -16.96
CA PRO A 358 10.61 -15.87 -17.16
C PRO A 358 10.19 -14.48 -17.66
N LEU A 359 10.90 -13.40 -17.32
CA LEU A 359 10.55 -12.05 -17.79
C LEU A 359 10.80 -11.90 -19.29
N GLU A 360 11.91 -12.45 -19.77
CA GLU A 360 12.24 -12.50 -21.20
C GLU A 360 11.25 -13.38 -21.97
N ALA A 361 10.78 -14.47 -21.36
CA ALA A 361 9.69 -15.27 -21.93
C ALA A 361 8.41 -14.43 -22.04
N LEU A 362 8.03 -13.70 -20.99
CA LEU A 362 6.83 -12.86 -20.98
C LEU A 362 6.88 -11.76 -22.04
N HIS A 363 8.03 -11.12 -22.28
CA HIS A 363 8.17 -10.12 -23.36
C HIS A 363 7.81 -10.69 -24.75
N LEU A 364 8.23 -11.91 -25.05
CA LEU A 364 7.88 -12.57 -26.32
C LEU A 364 6.41 -12.98 -26.37
N LEU A 365 5.86 -13.40 -25.23
CA LEU A 365 4.47 -13.84 -25.11
C LEU A 365 3.50 -12.68 -25.19
N ASP A 366 3.86 -11.48 -24.72
CA ASP A 366 3.05 -10.28 -24.88
C ASP A 366 2.86 -9.91 -26.36
N ILE A 367 3.91 -10.11 -27.19
CA ILE A 367 3.82 -9.93 -28.64
C ILE A 367 2.92 -11.01 -29.25
N ALA A 368 3.17 -12.29 -28.93
CA ALA A 368 2.42 -13.41 -29.50
C ALA A 368 0.92 -13.36 -29.15
N LEU A 369 0.60 -13.18 -27.86
CA LEU A 369 -0.76 -13.13 -27.34
C LEU A 369 -1.48 -11.81 -27.68
N GLY A 370 -0.74 -10.76 -28.03
CA GLY A 370 -1.31 -9.53 -28.56
C GLY A 370 -1.94 -9.71 -29.95
N VAL A 371 -1.45 -10.68 -30.74
CA VAL A 371 -1.96 -10.98 -32.10
C VAL A 371 -2.86 -12.21 -32.11
N ALA A 372 -2.49 -13.25 -31.35
CA ALA A 372 -3.27 -14.48 -31.22
C ALA A 372 -3.61 -14.74 -29.75
N PRO A 373 -4.65 -14.06 -29.19
CA PRO A 373 -4.99 -14.14 -27.78
C PRO A 373 -5.24 -15.57 -27.29
N ASP A 374 -5.88 -16.41 -28.08
CA ASP A 374 -6.27 -17.75 -27.64
C ASP A 374 -5.24 -18.82 -28.04
N HIS A 375 -4.00 -18.42 -28.35
CA HIS A 375 -2.94 -19.35 -28.74
C HIS A 375 -2.49 -20.20 -27.53
N GLU A 376 -3.02 -21.42 -27.44
CA GLU A 376 -2.88 -22.33 -26.30
C GLU A 376 -1.43 -22.55 -25.84
N ALA A 377 -0.50 -22.82 -26.77
CA ALA A 377 0.90 -23.04 -26.40
C ALA A 377 1.56 -21.77 -25.80
N ALA A 378 1.14 -20.58 -26.21
CA ALA A 378 1.66 -19.32 -25.67
C ALA A 378 1.10 -19.06 -24.27
N LEU A 379 -0.21 -19.32 -24.07
CA LEU A 379 -0.85 -19.26 -22.76
C LEU A 379 -0.23 -20.26 -21.77
N THR A 380 0.06 -21.47 -22.22
CA THR A 380 0.71 -22.51 -21.40
C THR A 380 2.09 -22.06 -20.93
N VAL A 381 2.92 -21.50 -21.82
CA VAL A 381 4.24 -20.97 -21.43
C VAL A 381 4.10 -19.73 -20.55
N LYS A 382 3.11 -18.84 -20.80
CA LYS A 382 2.83 -17.67 -19.96
C LYS A 382 2.54 -18.09 -18.53
N LYS A 383 1.65 -19.07 -18.34
CA LYS A 383 1.34 -19.62 -17.03
C LYS A 383 2.61 -20.12 -16.32
N ALA A 384 3.40 -20.96 -16.99
CA ALA A 384 4.63 -21.49 -16.41
C ALA A 384 5.63 -20.39 -16.01
N ALA A 385 5.79 -19.35 -16.83
CA ALA A 385 6.65 -18.21 -16.51
C ALA A 385 6.15 -17.39 -15.31
N LEU A 386 4.83 -17.17 -15.21
CA LEU A 386 4.22 -16.48 -14.07
C LEU A 386 4.33 -17.30 -12.77
N GLU A 387 4.16 -18.61 -12.84
CA GLU A 387 4.34 -19.52 -11.69
C GLU A 387 5.79 -19.52 -11.21
N GLN A 388 6.77 -19.46 -12.11
CA GLN A 388 8.18 -19.27 -11.73
C GLN A 388 8.42 -17.94 -11.00
N LEU A 389 7.82 -16.85 -11.48
CA LEU A 389 7.93 -15.55 -10.80
C LEU A 389 7.27 -15.58 -9.41
N LEU A 390 6.11 -16.23 -9.29
CA LEU A 390 5.41 -16.36 -8.02
C LEU A 390 6.19 -17.22 -7.02
N ALA A 391 6.85 -18.28 -7.49
CA ALA A 391 7.73 -19.08 -6.66
C ALA A 391 8.96 -18.27 -6.18
N ARG A 392 9.57 -17.47 -7.07
CA ARG A 392 10.74 -16.62 -6.72
C ARG A 392 10.43 -15.46 -5.79
N SER A 393 9.19 -14.99 -5.74
CA SER A 393 8.81 -13.90 -4.83
C SER A 393 8.61 -14.38 -3.38
N ASP A 394 8.68 -15.69 -3.15
CA ASP A 394 8.40 -16.37 -1.87
C ASP A 394 7.06 -15.97 -1.24
N SER A 395 6.14 -15.39 -2.04
CA SER A 395 4.91 -14.78 -1.55
C SER A 395 5.11 -13.80 -0.39
N THR A 396 6.22 -13.06 -0.36
CA THR A 396 6.52 -12.11 0.73
C THR A 396 5.91 -10.74 0.48
N ASN A 397 6.08 -10.19 -0.73
CA ASN A 397 5.48 -8.92 -1.11
C ASN A 397 4.01 -9.13 -1.52
N LEU A 398 3.07 -8.50 -0.82
CA LEU A 398 1.65 -8.71 -1.08
C LEU A 398 1.23 -8.27 -2.48
N SER A 399 1.68 -7.10 -2.94
CA SER A 399 1.27 -6.55 -4.24
C SER A 399 1.77 -7.37 -5.41
N GLU A 400 3.03 -7.81 -5.37
CA GLU A 400 3.61 -8.72 -6.37
C GLU A 400 2.88 -10.07 -6.39
N THR A 401 2.66 -10.63 -5.20
CA THR A 401 1.98 -11.93 -5.04
C THR A 401 0.57 -11.90 -5.61
N MET A 402 -0.20 -10.85 -5.31
CA MET A 402 -1.58 -10.73 -5.78
C MET A 402 -1.66 -10.48 -7.27
N TRP A 403 -0.77 -9.64 -7.82
CA TRP A 403 -0.67 -9.43 -9.26
C TRP A 403 -0.38 -10.74 -10.01
N LEU A 404 0.63 -11.50 -9.58
CA LEU A 404 1.02 -12.76 -10.22
C LEU A 404 -0.10 -13.80 -10.11
N LYS A 405 -0.73 -13.94 -8.94
CA LYS A 405 -1.88 -14.85 -8.78
C LYS A 405 -3.06 -14.46 -9.68
N ALA A 406 -3.32 -13.17 -9.86
CA ALA A 406 -4.38 -12.71 -10.75
C ALA A 406 -4.05 -12.97 -12.23
N GLU A 407 -2.81 -12.71 -12.67
CA GLU A 407 -2.36 -13.02 -14.04
C GLU A 407 -2.41 -14.52 -14.34
N ILE A 408 -2.05 -15.38 -13.38
CA ILE A 408 -2.18 -16.84 -13.51
C ILE A 408 -3.66 -17.22 -13.66
N ALA A 409 -4.53 -16.72 -12.78
CA ALA A 409 -5.96 -17.00 -12.84
C ALA A 409 -6.61 -16.51 -14.16
N ASP A 410 -6.20 -15.35 -14.67
CA ASP A 410 -6.68 -14.83 -15.97
C ASP A 410 -6.16 -15.67 -17.14
N THR A 411 -4.95 -16.22 -17.03
CA THR A 411 -4.38 -17.17 -18.02
C THR A 411 -5.13 -18.50 -17.99
N ASP A 412 -5.43 -19.03 -16.79
CA ASP A 412 -6.17 -20.28 -16.61
C ASP A 412 -7.57 -20.23 -17.23
N LYS A 413 -8.29 -19.10 -17.08
CA LYS A 413 -9.62 -18.93 -17.69
C LYS A 413 -9.62 -18.99 -19.22
N ARG A 414 -8.47 -18.73 -19.86
CA ARG A 414 -8.31 -18.69 -21.31
C ARG A 414 -7.77 -20.01 -21.87
N LEU A 415 -7.15 -20.84 -21.04
CA LEU A 415 -6.75 -22.17 -21.44
C LEU A 415 -8.01 -23.06 -21.57
N PRO A 416 -8.06 -23.98 -22.55
CA PRO A 416 -9.12 -24.98 -22.62
C PRO A 416 -9.18 -25.76 -21.30
N ALA A 417 -10.39 -26.10 -20.85
CA ALA A 417 -10.56 -27.01 -19.71
C ALA A 417 -9.89 -28.35 -20.06
N ALA A 418 -9.02 -28.82 -19.15
CA ALA A 418 -8.29 -30.08 -19.30
C ALA A 418 -9.20 -31.30 -19.29
#